data_AF-A0A392MTJ5-F1
#
_entry.id   AF-A0A392MTJ5-F1
#
_cell.length_a   1.000
_cell.length_b   1.000
_cell.length_c   1.000
_cell.angle_alpha   90.00
_cell.angle_beta   90.00
_cell.angle_gamma   90.00
#
_symmetry.space_group_name_H-M   'P 1'
#
loop_
_entity.id
_entity.type
_entity.pdbx_description
1 polymer ?
#
loop_
_entity_poly.entity_id
_entity_poly.type
_entity_poly.pdbx_seq_one_letter_code
_entity_poly.pdbx_strand_id
1 'polypeptide(L)'
;IRGGGGASFGVVLSYTIKLVAVPETVTVFRIEKTLDQNATDLVVQWQQVAPTTDDRLFMRLLLQPITSKVVKGTKTVRASVVALFLGGAEEVVGILGKEFPLLGLKKADCIELSWINSVLWYNDADAFNNGAKPESLLDRNVNSASFGKRKSDYVQNPISKEDLELIWKKMIQLGKVGFVFNPYGGKMDEIPADATPFPHRAGNLFKIQFSVNWDDPSANATTNFLNQAKTLYSFMTPYVSKNPRSAYLNYRDLDIGINSFGKNSYQEGQVYGTKYFNNNFDRLVKIKTVVDPKNFFRNEQSIPVHP
;
A
#
# COMPACT_ATOMS: atom_id res chain seq x y z
N ILE A 1 -6.36 -15.88 12.99
CA ILE A 1 -5.59 -16.17 11.76
C ILE A 1 -5.97 -15.34 10.51
N ARG A 2 -7.21 -14.82 10.37
CA ARG A 2 -7.63 -13.98 9.22
C ARG A 2 -7.25 -12.48 9.35
N GLY A 3 -5.96 -12.20 9.60
CA GLY A 3 -5.46 -10.81 9.69
C GLY A 3 -4.51 -10.53 10.86
N GLY A 4 -4.48 -11.39 11.88
CA GLY A 4 -3.63 -11.22 13.08
C GLY A 4 -2.17 -11.67 12.93
N GLY A 5 -1.76 -12.11 11.72
CA GLY A 5 -0.44 -12.71 11.47
C GLY A 5 -0.36 -14.17 11.92
N GLY A 6 -0.36 -15.10 10.96
CA GLY A 6 -0.37 -16.54 11.25
C GLY A 6 0.74 -17.00 12.19
N ALA A 7 1.94 -16.42 12.06
CA ALA A 7 3.11 -16.74 12.87
C ALA A 7 2.95 -16.54 14.39
N SER A 8 1.90 -15.85 14.85
CA SER A 8 1.60 -15.74 16.29
C SER A 8 0.71 -16.87 16.81
N PHE A 9 0.03 -17.64 15.95
CA PHE A 9 -1.06 -18.53 16.35
C PHE A 9 -0.88 -19.99 15.90
N GLY A 10 0.14 -20.30 15.10
CA GLY A 10 0.45 -21.65 14.67
C GLY A 10 0.88 -21.76 13.21
N VAL A 11 0.92 -22.98 12.69
CA VAL A 11 1.20 -23.27 11.28
C VAL A 11 -0.14 -23.42 10.55
N VAL A 12 -0.44 -22.47 9.66
CA VAL A 12 -1.64 -22.55 8.82
C VAL A 12 -1.36 -23.49 7.64
N LEU A 13 -2.08 -24.61 7.57
CA LEU A 13 -1.89 -25.63 6.54
C LEU A 13 -2.69 -25.37 5.26
N SER A 14 -3.87 -24.75 5.38
CA SER A 14 -4.74 -24.48 4.24
C SER A 14 -5.69 -23.31 4.53
N TYR A 15 -6.24 -22.75 3.45
CA TYR A 15 -7.33 -21.77 3.49
C TYR A 15 -8.47 -22.27 2.60
N THR A 16 -9.69 -22.24 3.10
CA THR A 16 -10.88 -22.35 2.26
C THR A 16 -11.29 -20.94 1.84
N ILE A 17 -11.19 -20.63 0.55
CA ILE A 17 -11.52 -19.33 -0.01
C ILE A 17 -12.92 -19.33 -0.64
N LYS A 18 -13.62 -18.20 -0.55
CA LYS A 18 -14.85 -17.96 -1.29
C LYS A 18 -14.50 -17.20 -2.55
N LEU A 19 -14.79 -17.78 -3.72
CA LEU A 19 -14.63 -17.09 -4.99
C LEU A 19 -15.64 -15.94 -5.11
N VAL A 20 -15.27 -14.92 -5.86
CA VAL A 20 -16.10 -13.74 -6.13
C VAL A 20 -16.38 -13.64 -7.61
N ALA A 21 -17.54 -13.08 -7.97
CA ALA A 21 -17.88 -12.82 -9.35
C ALA A 21 -17.09 -11.63 -9.88
N VAL A 22 -16.65 -11.75 -11.14
CA VAL A 22 -16.03 -10.67 -11.92
C VAL A 22 -16.67 -10.68 -13.31
N PRO A 23 -16.85 -9.52 -13.96
CA PRO A 23 -17.34 -9.51 -15.33
C PRO A 23 -16.33 -10.17 -16.28
N GLU A 24 -16.82 -10.68 -17.42
CA GLU A 24 -15.95 -11.27 -18.45
C GLU A 24 -14.92 -10.27 -18.98
N THR A 25 -15.31 -9.00 -19.05
CA THR A 25 -14.46 -7.88 -19.47
C THR A 25 -14.29 -6.89 -18.32
N VAL A 26 -13.04 -6.57 -18.01
CA VAL A 26 -12.62 -5.49 -17.12
C VAL A 26 -11.78 -4.50 -17.91
N THR A 27 -11.62 -3.29 -17.37
CA THR A 27 -10.80 -2.24 -17.98
C THR A 27 -9.60 -1.92 -17.10
N VAL A 28 -8.41 -1.83 -17.67
CA VAL A 28 -7.22 -1.29 -17.00
C VAL A 28 -6.72 -0.05 -17.73
N PHE A 29 -6.07 0.86 -17.01
CA PHE A 29 -5.38 1.99 -17.60
C PHE A 29 -4.24 2.49 -16.71
N ARG A 30 -3.27 3.16 -17.33
CA ARG A 30 -2.18 3.86 -16.63
C ARG A 30 -2.00 5.25 -17.22
N ILE A 31 -2.19 6.28 -16.39
CA ILE A 31 -1.92 7.68 -16.76
C ILE A 31 -0.77 8.20 -15.92
N GLU A 32 0.20 8.85 -16.55
CA GLU A 32 1.36 9.43 -15.88
C GLU A 32 1.40 10.95 -16.09
N LYS A 33 1.67 11.70 -15.02
CA LYS A 33 1.94 13.14 -15.04
C LYS A 33 3.19 13.44 -14.21
N THR A 34 4.00 14.40 -14.65
CA THR A 34 5.08 14.97 -13.84
C THR A 34 4.64 16.28 -13.18
N LEU A 35 5.43 16.80 -12.23
CA LEU A 35 5.15 18.11 -11.62
C LEU A 35 4.99 19.23 -12.67
N ASP A 36 5.81 19.21 -13.74
CA ASP A 36 5.72 20.15 -14.86
C ASP A 36 4.40 20.04 -15.67
N GLN A 37 3.66 18.94 -15.48
CA GLN A 37 2.36 18.66 -16.11
C GLN A 37 1.21 18.77 -15.10
N ASN A 38 1.40 19.57 -14.05
CA ASN A 38 0.44 19.83 -12.99
C ASN A 38 0.06 18.59 -12.15
N ALA A 39 1.02 17.69 -11.90
CA ALA A 39 0.77 16.48 -11.10
C ALA A 39 0.29 16.79 -9.67
N THR A 40 0.67 17.92 -9.06
CA THR A 40 0.19 18.25 -7.71
C THR A 40 -1.34 18.40 -7.68
N ASP A 41 -1.93 19.14 -8.61
CA ASP A 41 -3.39 19.27 -8.68
C ASP A 41 -4.09 17.95 -9.00
N LEU A 42 -3.48 17.12 -9.84
CA LEU A 42 -3.96 15.75 -10.08
C LEU A 42 -3.99 14.94 -8.78
N VAL A 43 -2.95 15.02 -7.95
CA VAL A 43 -2.89 14.29 -6.67
C VAL A 43 -3.90 14.84 -5.67
N VAL A 44 -4.11 16.16 -5.62
CA VAL A 44 -5.18 16.77 -4.79
C VAL A 44 -6.54 16.20 -5.17
N GLN A 45 -6.89 16.18 -6.46
CA GLN A 45 -8.17 15.63 -6.91
C GLN A 45 -8.25 14.11 -6.71
N TRP A 46 -7.16 13.37 -6.92
CA TRP A 46 -7.12 11.93 -6.64
C TRP A 46 -7.51 11.61 -5.19
N GLN A 47 -7.04 12.38 -4.21
CA GLN A 47 -7.36 12.17 -2.79
C GLN A 47 -8.86 12.33 -2.48
N GLN A 48 -9.58 13.12 -3.27
CA GLN A 48 -11.01 13.36 -3.11
C GLN A 48 -11.84 12.28 -3.79
N VAL A 49 -11.44 11.88 -5.01
CA VAL A 49 -12.22 10.97 -5.85
C VAL A 49 -11.96 9.51 -5.53
N ALA A 50 -10.70 9.10 -5.44
CA ALA A 50 -10.34 7.68 -5.36
C ALA A 50 -10.96 6.92 -4.18
N PRO A 51 -11.15 7.52 -2.98
CA PRO A 51 -11.82 6.84 -1.87
C PRO A 51 -13.35 6.82 -1.93
N THR A 52 -13.99 7.57 -2.85
CA THR A 52 -15.45 7.82 -2.81
C THR A 52 -16.18 7.59 -4.13
N THR A 53 -15.45 7.35 -5.22
CA THR A 53 -15.99 7.03 -6.55
C THR A 53 -16.66 5.64 -6.59
N ASP A 54 -17.07 5.20 -7.78
CA ASP A 54 -17.73 3.91 -8.02
C ASP A 54 -16.95 2.72 -7.41
N ASP A 55 -17.63 1.87 -6.64
CA ASP A 55 -17.05 0.71 -5.94
C ASP A 55 -16.38 -0.32 -6.86
N ARG A 56 -16.69 -0.29 -8.17
CA ARG A 56 -16.05 -1.15 -9.18
C ARG A 56 -14.70 -0.61 -9.63
N LEU A 57 -14.33 0.61 -9.26
CA LEU A 57 -13.11 1.29 -9.69
C LEU A 57 -12.06 1.32 -8.58
N PHE A 58 -10.92 0.71 -8.86
CA PHE A 58 -9.72 0.82 -8.03
C PHE A 58 -8.68 1.68 -8.74
N MET A 59 -8.19 2.75 -8.08
CA MET A 59 -7.16 3.65 -8.63
C MET A 59 -5.95 3.75 -7.71
N ARG A 60 -4.91 2.93 -7.91
CA ARG A 60 -3.63 3.09 -7.20
C ARG A 60 -2.89 4.31 -7.73
N LEU A 61 -2.26 5.07 -6.83
CA LEU A 61 -1.38 6.16 -7.21
C LEU A 61 0.07 5.84 -6.81
N LEU A 62 0.97 5.83 -7.79
CA LEU A 62 2.42 5.72 -7.60
C LEU A 62 3.04 7.11 -7.64
N LEU A 63 3.82 7.46 -6.64
CA LEU A 63 4.53 8.74 -6.56
C LEU A 63 6.02 8.47 -6.45
N GLN A 64 6.78 8.79 -7.49
CA GLN A 64 8.17 8.37 -7.59
C GLN A 64 9.07 9.54 -8.03
N PRO A 65 10.20 9.78 -7.35
CA PRO A 65 11.23 10.65 -7.87
C PRO A 65 11.83 10.05 -9.15
N ILE A 66 11.87 10.82 -10.23
CA ILE A 66 12.46 10.42 -11.51
C ILE A 66 13.39 11.53 -12.03
N THR A 67 14.27 11.19 -12.96
CA THR A 67 15.05 12.21 -13.69
C THR A 67 14.10 13.07 -14.52
N SER A 68 14.22 14.39 -14.42
CA SER A 68 13.41 15.32 -15.23
C SER A 68 13.81 15.24 -16.70
N LYS A 69 12.80 15.17 -17.58
CA LYS A 69 12.97 15.28 -19.03
C LYS A 69 12.97 16.74 -19.51
N VAL A 70 12.51 17.68 -18.68
CA VAL A 70 12.38 19.10 -19.01
C VAL A 70 13.64 19.86 -18.59
N VAL A 71 14.11 19.64 -17.36
CA VAL A 71 15.29 20.31 -16.79
C VAL A 71 16.39 19.29 -16.59
N LYS A 72 17.33 19.22 -17.55
CA LYS A 72 18.44 18.26 -17.54
C LYS A 72 19.23 18.33 -16.22
N GLY A 73 19.61 17.15 -15.69
CA GLY A 73 20.40 17.04 -14.46
C GLY A 73 19.60 17.18 -13.15
N THR A 74 18.29 17.43 -13.23
CA THR A 74 17.42 17.57 -12.05
C THR A 74 16.46 16.38 -11.90
N LYS A 75 15.85 16.25 -10.72
CA LYS A 75 14.78 15.29 -10.44
C LYS A 75 13.43 16.01 -10.38
N THR A 76 12.38 15.29 -10.76
CA THR A 76 10.98 15.67 -10.58
C THR A 76 10.22 14.51 -9.92
N VAL A 77 8.95 14.69 -9.59
CA VAL A 77 8.08 13.60 -9.14
C VAL A 77 7.14 13.23 -10.28
N ARG A 78 7.01 11.92 -10.53
CA ARG A 78 5.98 11.34 -11.39
C ARG A 78 4.84 10.80 -10.54
N ALA A 79 3.63 11.22 -10.86
CA ALA A 79 2.39 10.62 -10.41
C ALA A 79 1.87 9.67 -11.50
N SER A 80 1.75 8.39 -11.19
CA SER A 80 1.14 7.38 -12.08
C SER A 80 -0.13 6.83 -11.44
N VAL A 81 -1.29 7.11 -12.05
CA VAL A 81 -2.57 6.49 -11.68
C VAL A 81 -2.68 5.17 -12.44
N VAL A 82 -2.72 4.07 -11.71
CA VAL A 82 -2.78 2.70 -12.24
C VAL A 82 -4.09 2.09 -11.75
N ALA A 83 -4.99 1.78 -12.67
CA ALA A 83 -6.37 1.44 -12.31
C ALA A 83 -6.88 0.12 -12.89
N LEU A 84 -7.84 -0.45 -12.18
CA LEU A 84 -8.70 -1.55 -12.60
C LEU A 84 -10.15 -1.13 -12.38
N PHE A 85 -10.98 -1.28 -13.41
CA PHE A 85 -12.42 -1.08 -13.36
C PHE A 85 -13.14 -2.38 -13.72
N LEU A 86 -14.08 -2.81 -12.88
CA LEU A 86 -14.95 -3.96 -13.15
C LEU A 86 -16.11 -3.58 -14.07
N GLY A 87 -15.78 -3.19 -15.31
CA GLY A 87 -16.71 -2.78 -16.34
C GLY A 87 -15.98 -2.33 -17.62
N GLY A 88 -16.72 -1.73 -18.55
CA GLY A 88 -16.21 -1.30 -19.86
C GLY A 88 -15.51 0.07 -19.85
N ALA A 89 -14.70 0.32 -20.88
CA ALA A 89 -13.87 1.51 -21.00
C ALA A 89 -14.68 2.80 -21.14
N GLU A 90 -15.77 2.78 -21.91
CA GLU A 90 -16.66 3.95 -22.07
C GLU A 90 -17.29 4.38 -20.75
N GLU A 91 -17.65 3.41 -19.91
CA GLU A 91 -18.28 3.67 -18.63
C GLU A 91 -17.30 4.36 -17.66
N VAL A 92 -16.08 3.82 -17.51
CA VAL A 92 -15.07 4.44 -16.63
C VAL A 92 -14.60 5.81 -17.13
N VAL A 93 -14.50 5.99 -18.45
CA VAL A 93 -14.22 7.30 -19.05
C VAL A 93 -15.34 8.29 -18.72
N GLY A 94 -16.60 7.85 -18.79
CA GLY A 94 -17.77 8.67 -18.43
C GLY A 94 -17.82 9.05 -16.94
N ILE A 95 -17.48 8.12 -16.05
CA ILE A 95 -17.39 8.35 -14.59
C ILE A 95 -16.28 9.37 -14.29
N LEU A 96 -15.06 9.08 -14.74
CA LEU A 96 -13.89 9.92 -14.43
C LEU A 96 -13.89 11.25 -15.18
N GLY A 97 -14.57 11.37 -16.32
CA GLY A 97 -14.78 12.65 -16.99
C GLY A 97 -15.59 13.64 -16.13
N LYS A 98 -16.50 13.13 -15.28
CA LYS A 98 -17.30 13.95 -14.36
C LYS A 98 -16.59 14.19 -13.03
N GLU A 99 -16.02 13.13 -12.45
CA GLU A 99 -15.48 13.18 -11.08
C GLU A 99 -14.00 13.57 -11.03
N PHE A 100 -13.21 13.16 -12.03
CA PHE A 100 -11.75 13.33 -12.07
C PHE A 100 -11.24 13.90 -13.41
N PRO A 101 -11.76 15.04 -13.90
CA PRO A 101 -11.36 15.63 -15.18
C PRO A 101 -9.86 15.91 -15.33
N LEU A 102 -9.11 16.21 -14.25
CA LEU A 102 -7.66 16.47 -14.36
C LEU A 102 -6.86 15.23 -14.77
N LEU A 103 -7.40 14.02 -14.57
CA LEU A 103 -6.79 12.79 -15.06
C LEU A 103 -6.74 12.80 -16.60
N GLY A 104 -7.77 13.35 -17.24
CA GLY A 104 -7.87 13.46 -18.69
C GLY A 104 -7.93 12.10 -19.39
N LEU A 105 -8.51 11.08 -18.73
CA LEU A 105 -8.62 9.73 -19.26
C LEU A 105 -9.43 9.71 -20.56
N LYS A 106 -8.88 9.08 -21.59
CA LYS A 106 -9.57 8.81 -22.86
C LYS A 106 -9.74 7.31 -23.06
N LYS A 107 -10.70 6.93 -23.90
CA LYS A 107 -10.90 5.53 -24.29
C LYS A 107 -9.63 4.88 -24.87
N ALA A 108 -8.83 5.65 -25.61
CA ALA A 108 -7.56 5.17 -26.19
C ALA A 108 -6.49 4.83 -25.14
N ASP A 109 -6.63 5.31 -23.91
CA ASP A 109 -5.72 4.99 -22.79
C ASP A 109 -6.16 3.72 -22.04
N CYS A 110 -7.34 3.19 -22.37
CA CYS A 110 -7.95 2.04 -21.71
C CYS A 110 -7.68 0.76 -22.48
N ILE A 111 -7.48 -0.33 -21.74
CA ILE A 111 -7.36 -1.68 -22.29
C ILE A 111 -8.45 -2.54 -21.66
N GLU A 112 -9.34 -3.06 -22.50
CA GLU A 112 -10.36 -4.04 -22.11
C GLU A 112 -9.79 -5.45 -22.25
N LEU A 113 -9.92 -6.24 -21.19
CA LEU A 113 -9.32 -7.56 -21.09
C LEU A 113 -10.04 -8.40 -20.03
N SER A 114 -9.74 -9.70 -19.94
CA SER A 114 -10.30 -10.56 -18.88
C SER A 114 -9.66 -10.27 -17.52
N TRP A 115 -10.35 -10.58 -16.43
CA TRP A 115 -9.82 -10.34 -15.08
C TRP A 115 -8.42 -10.95 -14.86
N ILE A 116 -8.15 -12.16 -15.35
CA ILE A 116 -6.82 -12.80 -15.18
C ILE A 116 -5.71 -12.08 -15.96
N ASN A 117 -6.03 -11.52 -17.14
CA ASN A 117 -5.08 -10.70 -17.89
C ASN A 117 -4.81 -9.37 -17.17
N SER A 118 -5.77 -8.86 -16.39
CA SER A 118 -5.55 -7.66 -15.58
C SER A 118 -4.53 -7.91 -14.47
N VAL A 119 -4.51 -9.13 -13.92
CA VAL A 119 -3.52 -9.57 -12.92
C VAL A 119 -2.11 -9.56 -13.52
N LEU A 120 -1.95 -10.08 -14.74
CA LEU A 120 -0.68 -10.04 -15.46
C LEU A 120 -0.23 -8.60 -15.72
N TRP A 121 -1.12 -7.77 -16.26
CA TRP A 121 -0.81 -6.37 -16.58
C TRP A 121 -0.42 -5.56 -15.33
N TYR A 122 -1.08 -5.82 -14.19
CA TYR A 122 -0.72 -5.15 -12.92
C TYR A 122 0.63 -5.61 -12.36
N ASN A 123 0.99 -6.87 -12.57
CA ASN A 123 2.26 -7.43 -12.12
C ASN A 123 3.42 -6.90 -12.96
N ASP A 124 3.29 -6.99 -14.28
CA ASP A 124 4.29 -6.54 -15.24
C ASP A 124 3.60 -6.18 -16.57
N ALA A 125 3.34 -4.88 -16.73
CA ALA A 125 2.70 -4.35 -17.94
C ALA A 125 3.57 -4.53 -19.19
N ASP A 126 4.90 -4.50 -19.04
CA ASP A 126 5.81 -4.65 -20.18
C ASP A 126 5.85 -6.11 -20.64
N ALA A 127 5.93 -7.06 -19.72
CA ALA A 127 5.82 -8.49 -20.05
C ALA A 127 4.45 -8.81 -20.68
N PHE A 128 3.36 -8.24 -20.14
CA PHE A 128 2.03 -8.38 -20.73
C PHE A 128 1.98 -7.86 -22.17
N ASN A 129 2.49 -6.65 -22.42
CA ASN A 129 2.53 -6.05 -23.76
C ASN A 129 3.42 -6.86 -24.73
N ASN A 130 4.42 -7.57 -24.21
CA ASN A 130 5.27 -8.49 -24.97
C ASN A 130 4.70 -9.91 -25.11
N GLY A 131 3.42 -10.11 -24.77
CA GLY A 131 2.69 -11.36 -25.02
C GLY A 131 2.77 -12.39 -23.88
N ALA A 132 3.12 -11.99 -22.66
CA ALA A 132 3.03 -12.88 -21.49
C ALA A 132 1.59 -13.40 -21.31
N LYS A 133 1.48 -14.68 -20.95
CA LYS A 133 0.20 -15.40 -20.81
C LYS A 133 -0.06 -15.81 -19.36
N PRO A 134 -1.32 -16.12 -18.97
CA PRO A 134 -1.66 -16.46 -17.58
C PRO A 134 -0.86 -17.63 -16.98
N GLU A 135 -0.36 -18.55 -17.82
CA GLU A 135 0.47 -19.67 -17.38
C GLU A 135 1.77 -19.21 -16.70
N SER A 136 2.25 -18.00 -17.01
CA SER A 136 3.40 -17.38 -16.32
C SER A 136 3.16 -17.17 -14.81
N LEU A 137 1.91 -17.11 -14.36
CA LEU A 137 1.57 -17.02 -12.93
C LEU A 137 1.84 -18.32 -12.16
N LEU A 138 2.12 -19.43 -12.86
CA LEU A 138 2.55 -20.68 -12.24
C LEU A 138 4.02 -20.65 -11.83
N ASP A 139 4.81 -19.72 -12.38
CA ASP A 139 6.22 -19.58 -12.06
C ASP A 139 6.41 -18.85 -10.71
N ARG A 140 7.31 -19.40 -9.88
CA ARG A 140 7.67 -18.84 -8.58
C ARG A 140 8.83 -17.85 -8.65
N ASN A 141 9.52 -17.74 -9.79
CA ASN A 141 10.67 -16.85 -10.00
C ASN A 141 11.68 -16.94 -8.84
N VAL A 142 12.16 -18.14 -8.54
CA VAL A 142 13.05 -18.39 -7.40
C VAL A 142 14.34 -17.57 -7.57
N ASN A 143 14.83 -16.96 -6.48
CA ASN A 143 16.03 -16.12 -6.44
C ASN A 143 15.97 -14.81 -7.24
N SER A 144 14.79 -14.30 -7.61
CA SER A 144 14.63 -13.01 -8.30
C SER A 144 14.44 -11.81 -7.35
N ALA A 145 14.69 -11.98 -6.05
CA ALA A 145 14.40 -10.95 -5.05
C ALA A 145 15.45 -9.83 -5.07
N SER A 146 14.99 -8.58 -5.08
CA SER A 146 15.84 -7.41 -4.82
C SER A 146 15.83 -7.07 -3.33
N PHE A 147 16.80 -6.28 -2.87
CA PHE A 147 16.68 -5.65 -1.56
C PHE A 147 15.54 -4.63 -1.56
N GLY A 148 14.93 -4.40 -0.40
CA GLY A 148 13.88 -3.42 -0.27
C GLY A 148 13.58 -3.05 1.18
N LYS A 149 13.08 -1.83 1.37
CA LYS A 149 12.50 -1.37 2.64
C LYS A 149 11.07 -0.92 2.38
N ARG A 150 10.17 -1.32 3.27
CA ARG A 150 8.78 -0.88 3.32
C ARG A 150 8.47 -0.28 4.68
N LYS A 151 7.63 0.74 4.67
CA LYS A 151 6.92 1.30 5.84
C LYS A 151 5.50 1.61 5.37
N SER A 152 4.58 1.85 6.30
CA SER A 152 3.18 2.10 5.95
C SER A 152 2.52 3.12 6.86
N ASP A 153 1.59 3.87 6.31
CA ASP A 153 0.69 4.76 7.04
C ASP A 153 -0.73 4.67 6.49
N TYR A 154 -1.67 5.25 7.22
CA TYR A 154 -3.03 5.51 6.75
C TYR A 154 -3.30 7.01 6.80
N VAL A 155 -3.92 7.53 5.74
CA VAL A 155 -4.35 8.93 5.66
C VAL A 155 -5.85 9.00 5.93
N GLN A 156 -6.23 9.89 6.83
CA GLN A 156 -7.63 10.07 7.27
C GLN A 156 -8.20 11.44 6.85
N ASN A 157 -7.33 12.40 6.55
CA ASN A 157 -7.70 13.71 6.03
C ASN A 157 -6.84 14.01 4.79
N PRO A 158 -7.39 14.64 3.73
CA PRO A 158 -6.61 14.98 2.54
C PRO A 158 -5.41 15.87 2.89
N ILE A 159 -4.28 15.61 2.24
CA ILE A 159 -3.08 16.44 2.33
C ILE A 159 -3.27 17.67 1.43
N SER A 160 -3.01 18.87 1.97
CA SER A 160 -3.17 20.13 1.24
C SER A 160 -2.22 20.21 0.04
N LYS A 161 -2.54 21.09 -0.92
CA LYS A 161 -1.66 21.33 -2.09
C LYS A 161 -0.29 21.82 -1.63
N GLU A 162 -0.28 22.74 -0.68
CA GLU A 162 0.93 23.35 -0.13
C GLU A 162 1.82 22.30 0.56
N ASP A 163 1.22 21.40 1.32
CA ASP A 163 1.95 20.32 2.00
C ASP A 163 2.47 19.27 1.00
N LEU A 164 1.70 18.96 -0.06
CA LEU A 164 2.17 18.10 -1.15
C LEU A 164 3.42 18.69 -1.82
N GLU A 165 3.47 20.00 -2.05
CA GLU A 165 4.67 20.66 -2.59
C GLU A 165 5.89 20.53 -1.67
N LEU A 166 5.69 20.57 -0.34
CA LEU A 166 6.76 20.30 0.61
C LEU A 166 7.21 18.84 0.58
N ILE A 167 6.26 17.90 0.44
CA ILE A 167 6.53 16.47 0.29
C ILE A 167 7.33 16.21 -0.99
N TRP A 168 6.99 16.84 -2.12
CA TRP A 168 7.73 16.70 -3.38
C TRP A 168 9.18 17.15 -3.25
N LYS A 169 9.42 18.32 -2.65
CA LYS A 169 10.77 18.82 -2.35
C LYS A 169 11.55 17.80 -1.51
N LYS A 170 10.89 17.22 -0.50
CA LYS A 170 11.53 16.22 0.36
C LYS A 170 11.86 14.93 -0.39
N MET A 171 10.94 14.43 -1.20
CA MET A 171 11.14 13.23 -2.03
C MET A 171 12.27 13.41 -3.05
N ILE A 172 12.33 14.57 -3.71
CA ILE A 172 13.39 14.93 -4.65
C ILE A 172 14.75 14.98 -3.94
N GLN A 173 14.81 15.60 -2.75
CA GLN A 173 16.02 15.66 -1.92
C GLN A 173 16.52 14.26 -1.55
N LEU A 174 15.63 13.34 -1.16
CA LEU A 174 15.99 11.98 -0.74
C LEU A 174 16.39 11.10 -1.93
N GLY A 175 15.72 11.27 -3.08
CA GLY A 175 16.22 10.83 -4.37
C GLY A 175 15.60 9.55 -4.94
N LYS A 176 15.33 8.49 -4.15
CA LYS A 176 14.76 7.23 -4.70
C LYS A 176 13.46 6.77 -4.03
N VAL A 177 13.34 6.92 -2.71
CA VAL A 177 12.14 6.49 -1.98
C VAL A 177 10.88 7.17 -2.54
N GLY A 178 9.83 6.38 -2.75
CA GLY A 178 8.55 6.83 -3.27
C GLY A 178 7.37 6.32 -2.45
N PHE A 179 6.16 6.67 -2.90
CA PHE A 179 4.93 6.20 -2.33
C PHE A 179 4.14 5.30 -3.26
N VAL A 180 3.38 4.38 -2.67
CA VAL A 180 2.27 3.68 -3.29
C VAL A 180 1.02 3.94 -2.45
N PHE A 181 0.13 4.78 -2.96
CA PHE A 181 -1.16 5.06 -2.33
C PHE A 181 -2.22 4.10 -2.89
N ASN A 182 -2.99 3.48 -2.02
CA ASN A 182 -4.11 2.61 -2.41
C ASN A 182 -5.38 3.11 -1.73
N PRO A 183 -6.43 3.47 -2.50
CA PRO A 183 -7.66 4.01 -1.95
C PRO A 183 -8.39 2.97 -1.10
N TYR A 184 -9.06 3.47 -0.08
CA TYR A 184 -10.00 2.74 0.77
C TYR A 184 -11.42 3.18 0.37
N GLY A 185 -12.37 3.28 1.29
CA GLY A 185 -13.76 3.50 0.93
C GLY A 185 -14.45 2.23 0.44
N GLY A 186 -15.61 2.40 -0.17
CA GLY A 186 -16.46 1.32 -0.68
C GLY A 186 -16.60 0.18 0.32
N LYS A 187 -16.30 -1.05 -0.12
CA LYS A 187 -16.42 -2.24 0.74
C LYS A 187 -15.55 -2.20 2.01
N MET A 188 -14.45 -1.45 2.02
CA MET A 188 -13.59 -1.34 3.20
C MET A 188 -14.26 -0.54 4.32
N ASP A 189 -15.17 0.36 4.00
CA ASP A 189 -15.90 1.19 4.96
C ASP A 189 -17.12 0.47 5.53
N GLU A 190 -17.73 -0.43 4.76
CA GLU A 190 -18.86 -1.25 5.22
C GLU A 190 -18.48 -2.30 6.27
N ILE A 191 -17.22 -2.75 6.29
CA ILE A 191 -16.76 -3.81 7.19
C ILE A 191 -16.44 -3.20 8.56
N PRO A 192 -17.06 -3.68 9.67
CA PRO A 192 -16.71 -3.21 11.01
C PRO A 192 -15.22 -3.40 11.34
N ALA A 193 -14.62 -2.44 12.05
CA ALA A 193 -13.21 -2.46 12.41
C ALA A 193 -12.79 -3.69 13.23
N ASP A 194 -13.71 -4.34 13.93
CA ASP A 194 -13.49 -5.52 14.77
C ASP A 194 -13.97 -6.85 14.13
N ALA A 195 -14.52 -6.80 12.91
CA ALA A 195 -14.99 -7.98 12.19
C ALA A 195 -13.85 -8.98 11.89
N THR A 196 -12.64 -8.47 11.69
CA THR A 196 -11.40 -9.24 11.64
C THR A 196 -10.31 -8.51 12.42
N PRO A 197 -9.16 -9.14 12.71
CA PRO A 197 -8.05 -8.46 13.37
C PRO A 197 -7.55 -7.19 12.66
N PHE A 198 -7.74 -7.09 11.34
CA PHE A 198 -7.33 -5.94 10.55
C PHE A 198 -8.32 -4.76 10.77
N PRO A 199 -7.90 -3.68 11.45
CA PRO A 199 -8.81 -2.68 11.99
C PRO A 199 -9.07 -1.49 11.06
N HIS A 200 -8.24 -1.33 10.03
CA HIS A 200 -8.19 -0.11 9.23
C HIS A 200 -9.34 -0.14 8.22
N ARG A 201 -10.51 0.36 8.61
CA ARG A 201 -11.77 0.34 7.84
C ARG A 201 -12.24 1.76 7.57
N ALA A 202 -13.53 2.04 7.78
CA ALA A 202 -14.13 3.37 7.71
C ALA A 202 -13.27 4.45 8.40
N GLY A 203 -13.21 5.61 7.76
CA GLY A 203 -12.41 6.76 8.20
C GLY A 203 -10.96 6.78 7.71
N ASN A 204 -10.54 5.82 6.89
CA ASN A 204 -9.26 5.87 6.19
C ASN A 204 -9.52 6.16 4.71
N LEU A 205 -8.96 7.23 4.18
CA LEU A 205 -9.07 7.58 2.75
C LEU A 205 -8.22 6.64 1.89
N PHE A 206 -6.98 6.40 2.33
CA PHE A 206 -6.06 5.52 1.63
C PHE A 206 -4.92 5.06 2.53
N LYS A 207 -4.33 3.92 2.18
CA LYS A 207 -3.08 3.42 2.76
C LYS A 207 -1.89 3.87 1.93
N ILE A 208 -0.85 4.32 2.60
CA ILE A 208 0.46 4.61 2.03
C ILE A 208 1.39 3.41 2.25
N GLN A 209 2.11 3.00 1.20
CA GLN A 209 3.37 2.26 1.33
C GLN A 209 4.52 3.19 0.96
N PHE A 210 5.48 3.34 1.87
CA PHE A 210 6.79 3.92 1.57
C PHE A 210 7.62 2.82 0.94
N SER A 211 8.14 3.07 -0.26
CA SER A 211 8.74 2.01 -1.09
C SER A 211 10.08 2.44 -1.65
N VAL A 212 11.09 1.60 -1.42
CA VAL A 212 12.38 1.68 -2.08
C VAL A 212 12.94 0.26 -2.26
N ASN A 213 13.43 -0.03 -3.47
CA ASN A 213 14.14 -1.25 -3.82
C ASN A 213 15.51 -0.88 -4.34
N TRP A 214 16.47 -1.80 -4.22
CA TRP A 214 17.80 -1.64 -4.79
C TRP A 214 18.48 -3.00 -4.97
N ASP A 215 19.48 -3.04 -5.84
CA ASP A 215 20.20 -4.26 -6.19
C ASP A 215 21.65 -4.26 -5.68
N ASP A 216 22.23 -3.07 -5.47
CA ASP A 216 23.58 -2.93 -4.91
C ASP A 216 23.64 -3.53 -3.49
N PRO A 217 24.38 -4.63 -3.26
CA PRO A 217 24.46 -5.28 -1.96
C PRO A 217 25.34 -4.53 -0.95
N SER A 218 25.92 -3.39 -1.32
CA SER A 218 26.82 -2.64 -0.43
C SER A 218 26.12 -2.15 0.84
N ALA A 219 26.87 -2.15 1.95
CA ALA A 219 26.40 -1.60 3.22
C ALA A 219 26.05 -0.10 3.11
N ASN A 220 26.75 0.62 2.24
CA ASN A 220 26.50 2.04 1.96
C ASN A 220 25.15 2.23 1.26
N ALA A 221 24.84 1.45 0.22
CA ALA A 221 23.53 1.50 -0.43
C ALA A 221 22.41 1.16 0.53
N THR A 222 22.58 0.08 1.31
CA THR A 222 21.62 -0.32 2.34
C THR A 222 21.37 0.80 3.35
N THR A 223 22.43 1.37 3.93
CA THR A 223 22.33 2.47 4.91
C THR A 223 21.63 3.69 4.30
N ASN A 224 21.97 4.06 3.08
CA ASN A 224 21.36 5.19 2.37
C ASN A 224 19.85 4.98 2.17
N PHE A 225 19.43 3.86 1.59
CA PHE A 225 18.01 3.62 1.28
C PHE A 225 17.16 3.39 2.53
N LEU A 226 17.72 2.78 3.58
CA LEU A 226 17.06 2.70 4.89
C LEU A 226 16.85 4.10 5.49
N ASN A 227 17.86 4.96 5.43
CA ASN A 227 17.75 6.33 5.92
C ASN A 227 16.73 7.14 5.11
N GLN A 228 16.70 7.02 3.78
CA GLN A 228 15.68 7.66 2.96
C GLN A 228 14.25 7.28 3.40
N ALA A 229 13.99 5.98 3.57
CA ALA A 229 12.68 5.50 4.02
C ALA A 229 12.32 6.01 5.42
N LYS A 230 13.28 6.00 6.37
CA LYS A 230 13.07 6.52 7.74
C LYS A 230 12.82 8.02 7.74
N THR A 231 13.60 8.80 7.01
CA THR A 231 13.47 10.25 6.95
C THR A 231 12.15 10.67 6.30
N LEU A 232 11.75 10.03 5.19
CA LEU A 232 10.45 10.34 4.57
C LEU A 232 9.28 9.95 5.49
N TYR A 233 9.36 8.80 6.16
CA TYR A 233 8.36 8.39 7.14
C TYR A 233 8.24 9.37 8.31
N SER A 234 9.35 9.81 8.89
CA SER A 234 9.32 10.86 9.92
C SER A 234 8.73 12.17 9.41
N PHE A 235 9.05 12.56 8.17
CA PHE A 235 8.50 13.77 7.54
C PHE A 235 6.98 13.70 7.35
N MET A 236 6.43 12.51 7.10
CA MET A 236 4.99 12.31 6.89
C MET A 236 4.15 12.34 8.17
N THR A 237 4.76 12.42 9.35
CA THR A 237 4.07 12.36 10.66
C THR A 237 2.84 13.29 10.80
N PRO A 238 2.86 14.57 10.38
CA PRO A 238 1.70 15.45 10.57
C PRO A 238 0.54 15.17 9.62
N TYR A 239 0.73 14.37 8.57
CA TYR A 239 -0.24 14.18 7.49
C TYR A 239 -0.99 12.84 7.53
N VAL A 240 -0.71 12.01 8.53
CA VAL A 240 -1.19 10.62 8.62
C VAL A 240 -1.91 10.38 9.95
N SER A 241 -2.54 9.21 10.09
CA SER A 241 -3.18 8.78 11.33
C SER A 241 -2.26 8.96 12.54
N LYS A 242 -2.85 9.32 13.68
CA LYS A 242 -2.15 9.54 14.94
C LYS A 242 -2.96 8.93 16.09
N ASN A 243 -2.26 8.52 17.13
CA ASN A 243 -2.83 7.96 18.37
C ASN A 243 -3.79 6.76 18.16
N PRO A 244 -3.31 5.62 17.62
CA PRO A 244 -1.94 5.34 17.21
C PRO A 244 -1.65 5.76 15.75
N ARG A 245 -0.37 5.92 15.42
CA ARG A 245 0.06 6.00 14.01
C ARG A 245 -0.02 4.61 13.40
N SER A 246 -1.07 4.39 12.61
CA SER A 246 -1.50 3.08 12.13
C SER A 246 -0.54 2.51 11.07
N ALA A 247 -0.32 1.19 11.13
CA ALA A 247 0.57 0.46 10.24
C ALA A 247 -0.10 -0.82 9.73
N TYR A 248 0.37 -1.34 8.59
CA TYR A 248 -0.12 -2.58 8.01
C TYR A 248 0.82 -3.74 8.30
N LEU A 249 0.31 -4.76 8.99
CA LEU A 249 1.09 -5.94 9.42
C LEU A 249 1.91 -6.60 8.30
N ASN A 250 1.32 -6.73 7.10
CA ASN A 250 2.00 -7.39 5.98
C ASN A 250 3.11 -6.55 5.34
N TYR A 251 3.26 -5.28 5.74
CA TYR A 251 4.46 -4.47 5.49
C TYR A 251 5.26 -4.39 6.79
N ARG A 252 5.70 -5.56 7.28
CA ARG A 252 6.43 -5.71 8.54
C ARG A 252 7.56 -4.68 8.67
N ASP A 253 7.56 -3.97 9.78
CA ASP A 253 8.52 -2.92 10.05
C ASP A 253 9.03 -3.01 11.49
N LEU A 254 10.25 -3.51 11.69
CA LEU A 254 10.83 -3.60 13.04
C LEU A 254 11.13 -2.22 13.65
N ASP A 255 11.17 -1.15 12.85
CA ASP A 255 11.42 0.21 13.36
C ASP A 255 10.27 0.73 14.25
N ILE A 256 9.07 0.13 14.18
CA ILE A 256 7.93 0.56 15.01
C ILE A 256 7.84 -0.16 16.36
N GLY A 257 8.84 -0.98 16.70
CA GLY A 257 8.96 -1.69 17.98
C GLY A 257 9.17 -3.19 17.78
N ILE A 258 9.86 -3.81 18.73
CA ILE A 258 10.06 -5.26 18.80
C ILE A 258 9.77 -5.75 20.21
N ASN A 259 9.62 -7.06 20.36
CA ASN A 259 9.41 -7.75 21.63
C ASN A 259 10.64 -8.60 21.95
N SER A 260 11.20 -8.41 23.14
CA SER A 260 12.28 -9.21 23.70
C SER A 260 11.80 -10.50 24.36
N PHE A 261 10.50 -10.59 24.63
CA PHE A 261 9.84 -11.67 25.39
C PHE A 261 10.36 -11.82 26.83
N GLY A 262 10.86 -10.74 27.41
CA GLY A 262 11.17 -10.65 28.84
C GLY A 262 9.95 -10.27 29.70
N LYS A 263 10.21 -9.76 30.91
CA LYS A 263 9.18 -9.37 31.90
C LYS A 263 8.17 -8.33 31.37
N ASN A 264 8.57 -7.51 30.40
CA ASN A 264 7.76 -6.44 29.83
C ASN A 264 7.13 -6.82 28.47
N SER A 265 7.04 -8.11 28.14
CA SER A 265 6.63 -8.57 26.81
C SER A 265 5.27 -8.01 26.37
N TYR A 266 4.30 -7.91 27.28
CA TYR A 266 2.99 -7.32 26.94
C TYR A 266 3.14 -5.84 26.53
N GLN A 267 3.86 -5.04 27.32
CA GLN A 267 4.07 -3.61 27.10
C GLN A 267 4.86 -3.36 25.82
N GLU A 268 5.94 -4.11 25.58
CA GLU A 268 6.71 -4.06 24.33
C GLU A 268 5.84 -4.43 23.13
N GLY A 269 5.02 -5.48 23.28
CA GLY A 269 4.07 -5.92 22.27
C GLY A 269 3.01 -4.86 21.93
N GLN A 270 2.54 -4.12 22.93
CA GLN A 270 1.52 -3.08 22.76
C GLN A 270 2.00 -1.93 21.87
N VAL A 271 3.31 -1.60 21.89
CA VAL A 271 3.89 -0.49 21.11
C VAL A 271 3.67 -0.65 19.60
N TYR A 272 3.94 -1.84 19.05
CA TYR A 272 3.68 -2.13 17.63
C TYR A 272 2.29 -2.73 17.40
N GLY A 273 1.76 -3.47 18.38
CA GLY A 273 0.49 -4.18 18.28
C GLY A 273 -0.69 -3.22 18.09
N THR A 274 -0.72 -2.12 18.84
CA THR A 274 -1.75 -1.08 18.68
C THR A 274 -1.65 -0.38 17.33
N LYS A 275 -0.46 -0.24 16.73
CA LYS A 275 -0.30 0.32 15.38
C LYS A 275 -0.84 -0.63 14.30
N TYR A 276 -0.63 -1.93 14.44
CA TYR A 276 -1.11 -2.92 13.47
C TYR A 276 -2.60 -3.21 13.62
N PHE A 277 -3.11 -3.23 14.85
CA PHE A 277 -4.42 -3.80 15.19
C PHE A 277 -5.37 -2.84 15.90
N ASN A 278 -4.97 -1.59 16.20
CA ASN A 278 -5.74 -0.63 16.98
C ASN A 278 -6.36 -1.31 18.22
N ASN A 279 -7.67 -1.16 18.42
CA ASN A 279 -8.41 -1.72 19.54
C ASN A 279 -8.53 -3.26 19.49
N ASN A 280 -8.20 -3.91 18.37
CA ASN A 280 -8.25 -5.37 18.26
C ASN A 280 -7.06 -6.06 18.92
N PHE A 281 -6.01 -5.32 19.32
CA PHE A 281 -4.82 -5.88 19.94
C PHE A 281 -5.14 -6.70 21.20
N ASP A 282 -5.96 -6.16 22.11
CA ASP A 282 -6.27 -6.83 23.38
C ASP A 282 -7.00 -8.15 23.17
N ARG A 283 -7.94 -8.18 22.21
CA ARG A 283 -8.63 -9.42 21.81
C ARG A 283 -7.64 -10.45 21.26
N LEU A 284 -6.64 -10.03 20.49
CA LEU A 284 -5.61 -10.92 19.96
C LEU A 284 -4.73 -11.49 21.07
N VAL A 285 -4.32 -10.68 22.05
CA VAL A 285 -3.53 -11.14 23.21
C VAL A 285 -4.32 -12.18 24.00
N LYS A 286 -5.59 -11.92 24.31
CA LYS A 286 -6.46 -12.90 24.99
C LYS A 286 -6.51 -14.24 24.26
N ILE A 287 -6.70 -14.21 22.94
CA ILE A 287 -6.71 -15.43 22.11
C ILE A 287 -5.35 -16.11 22.15
N LYS A 288 -4.25 -15.36 21.99
CA LYS A 288 -2.88 -15.87 22.01
C LYS A 288 -2.59 -16.61 23.31
N THR A 289 -2.94 -16.04 24.46
CA THR A 289 -2.77 -16.66 25.79
C THR A 289 -3.48 -18.00 25.89
N VAL A 290 -4.66 -18.14 25.29
CA VAL A 290 -5.43 -19.40 25.33
C VAL A 290 -4.84 -20.45 24.39
N VAL A 291 -4.53 -20.08 23.15
CA VAL A 291 -4.14 -21.06 22.12
C VAL A 291 -2.66 -21.42 22.14
N ASP A 292 -1.81 -20.57 22.70
CA ASP A 292 -0.37 -20.80 22.83
C ASP A 292 0.16 -20.18 24.14
N PRO A 293 -0.23 -20.72 25.31
CA PRO A 293 0.13 -20.18 26.62
C PRO A 293 1.64 -20.21 26.90
N LYS A 294 2.38 -21.12 26.25
CA LYS A 294 3.85 -21.22 26.37
C LYS A 294 4.58 -20.27 25.41
N ASN A 295 3.85 -19.50 24.62
CA ASN A 295 4.37 -18.57 23.61
C ASN A 295 5.42 -19.25 22.68
N PHE A 296 5.10 -20.46 22.23
CA PHE A 296 5.96 -21.23 21.33
C PHE A 296 6.08 -20.54 19.96
N PHE A 297 4.95 -20.11 19.39
CA PHE A 297 4.90 -19.41 18.12
C PHE A 297 5.18 -17.92 18.31
N ARG A 298 6.45 -17.53 18.21
CA ARG A 298 6.87 -16.14 18.40
C ARG A 298 7.93 -15.67 17.39
N ASN A 299 7.97 -14.36 17.17
CA ASN A 299 9.02 -13.63 16.47
C ASN A 299 9.09 -12.21 17.04
N GLU A 300 9.99 -11.36 16.54
CA GLU A 300 10.27 -10.02 17.05
C GLU A 300 9.02 -9.13 17.17
N GLN A 301 7.93 -9.45 16.48
CA GLN A 301 6.66 -8.71 16.54
C GLN A 301 5.42 -9.62 16.56
N SER A 302 5.51 -10.79 17.21
CA SER A 302 4.35 -11.67 17.42
C SER A 302 3.50 -11.19 18.59
N ILE A 303 2.18 -11.42 18.53
CA ILE A 303 1.28 -11.10 19.65
C ILE A 303 1.82 -11.71 20.95
N PRO A 304 2.03 -10.91 22.02
CA PRO A 304 2.47 -11.44 23.31
C PRO A 304 1.36 -12.23 23.99
N VAL A 305 1.72 -13.03 24.98
CA VAL A 305 0.77 -13.59 25.95
C VAL A 305 0.51 -12.56 27.06
N HIS A 306 -0.64 -12.68 27.74
CA HIS A 306 -0.86 -11.95 28.98
C HIS A 306 0.12 -12.44 30.07
N PRO A 307 0.61 -11.54 30.94
CA PRO A 307 1.38 -11.91 32.12
C PRO A 307 0.56 -12.73 33.12
#